data_AF-A0ABD1STW4-F1
#
_entry.id   AF-A0ABD1STW4-F1
#
_cell.length_a   1.000
_cell.length_b   1.000
_cell.length_c   1.000
_cell.angle_alpha   90.00
_cell.angle_beta   90.00
_cell.angle_gamma   90.00
#
_symmetry.space_group_name_H-M   'P 1'
#
loop_
_entity.id
_entity.type
_entity.pdbx_description
1 polymer ?
#
loop_
_entity_poly.entity_id
_entity_poly.type
_entity_poly.pdbx_seq_one_letter_code
_entity_poly.pdbx_strand_id
1 'polypeptide(L)'
;MKEVNPSKRRASILTFFRELPSQDDDGQILPISGLWNTAMAHPNDHEFIELGIFECMVALIGKGVRNRRWLSHDQNIYIIGSYTMNMEEFAERAVNAGVIPALVELLRGRLTWVEQRVAVRALGHLATYASTFPAVASHGEILELSMQLATSSLEIVYTHFYQYADRRLSYHCDLLTHGMGGIEMESRKAEE
;
A
#
# COMPACT_ATOMS: atom_id res chain seq x y z
N MET A 1 3.52 -4.10 -20.45
CA MET A 1 4.12 -3.38 -21.60
C MET A 1 4.89 -4.37 -22.48
N LYS A 2 4.67 -4.39 -23.80
CA LYS A 2 5.34 -5.30 -24.76
C LYS A 2 6.50 -4.62 -25.52
N GLU A 3 7.16 -3.63 -24.91
CA GLU A 3 8.33 -2.98 -25.52
C GLU A 3 9.57 -3.85 -25.29
N VAL A 4 10.21 -4.28 -26.37
CA VAL A 4 11.35 -5.23 -26.34
C VAL A 4 12.65 -4.50 -26.04
N ASN A 5 12.75 -3.19 -26.35
CA ASN A 5 13.93 -2.40 -26.05
C ASN A 5 13.96 -1.99 -24.56
N PRO A 6 14.94 -2.45 -23.75
CA PRO A 6 14.98 -2.17 -22.31
C PRO A 6 15.06 -0.68 -21.96
N SER A 7 15.84 0.09 -22.72
CA SER A 7 16.01 1.53 -22.47
C SER A 7 14.73 2.30 -22.74
N LYS A 8 14.03 1.98 -23.84
CA LYS A 8 12.73 2.58 -24.15
C LYS A 8 11.68 2.19 -23.11
N ARG A 9 11.67 0.92 -22.69
CA ARG A 9 10.77 0.42 -21.65
C ARG A 9 10.95 1.18 -20.33
N ARG A 10 12.20 1.31 -19.85
CA ARG A 10 12.54 2.04 -18.62
C ARG A 10 12.15 3.52 -18.71
N ALA A 11 12.41 4.18 -19.84
CA ALA A 11 11.99 5.55 -20.06
C ALA A 11 10.47 5.70 -19.97
N SER A 12 9.72 4.79 -20.60
CA SER A 12 8.25 4.79 -20.53
C SER A 12 7.72 4.53 -19.12
N ILE A 13 8.34 3.62 -18.35
CA ILE A 13 7.95 3.37 -16.94
C ILE A 13 8.23 4.60 -16.08
N LEU A 14 9.39 5.25 -16.26
CA LEU A 14 9.72 6.49 -15.55
C LEU A 14 8.70 7.60 -15.82
N THR A 15 8.36 7.82 -17.09
CA THR A 15 7.32 8.78 -17.47
C THR A 15 5.98 8.41 -16.85
N PHE A 16 5.62 7.12 -16.91
CA PHE A 16 4.38 6.61 -16.32
C PHE A 16 4.31 6.88 -14.81
N PHE A 17 5.36 6.61 -14.03
CA PHE A 17 5.37 6.90 -12.58
C PHE A 17 5.25 8.39 -12.26
N ARG A 18 5.80 9.26 -13.10
CA ARG A 18 5.68 10.72 -12.93
C ARG A 18 4.27 11.22 -13.24
N GLU A 19 3.65 10.68 -14.29
CA GLU A 19 2.35 11.14 -14.77
C GLU A 19 1.20 10.51 -14.00
N LEU A 20 1.36 9.28 -13.49
CA LEU A 20 0.30 8.53 -12.82
C LEU A 20 -0.37 9.36 -11.72
N PRO A 21 0.31 9.99 -10.75
CA PRO A 21 -0.39 10.77 -9.72
C PRO A 21 -1.24 11.95 -10.25
N SER A 22 -0.96 12.45 -11.46
CA SER A 22 -1.65 13.62 -12.04
C SER A 22 -2.93 13.30 -12.82
N GLN A 23 -3.21 12.05 -13.16
CA GLN A 23 -4.41 11.73 -13.97
C GLN A 23 -5.67 11.70 -13.09
N ASP A 24 -6.79 12.28 -13.50
CA ASP A 24 -7.95 12.44 -12.60
C ASP A 24 -9.05 11.37 -12.73
N ASP A 25 -8.83 10.38 -13.59
CA ASP A 25 -9.86 9.41 -13.98
C ASP A 25 -9.71 8.02 -13.33
N ASP A 26 -10.83 7.28 -13.26
CA ASP A 26 -10.93 5.87 -12.85
C ASP A 26 -9.97 4.93 -13.63
N GLY A 27 -9.40 5.41 -14.74
CA GLY A 27 -8.43 4.70 -15.56
C GLY A 27 -7.13 4.31 -14.84
N GLN A 28 -6.86 4.82 -13.64
CA GLN A 28 -5.68 4.45 -12.85
C GLN A 28 -5.81 3.14 -12.06
N ILE A 29 -7.03 2.66 -11.82
CA ILE A 29 -7.25 1.43 -11.04
C ILE A 29 -6.52 0.24 -11.67
N LEU A 30 -6.63 0.08 -12.99
CA LEU A 30 -5.98 -1.04 -13.70
C LEU A 30 -4.46 -0.95 -13.67
N PRO A 31 -3.82 0.20 -13.98
CA PRO A 31 -2.37 0.37 -13.80
C PRO A 31 -1.88 0.08 -12.38
N ILE A 32 -2.54 0.62 -11.35
CA ILE A 32 -2.15 0.42 -9.95
C ILE A 32 -2.26 -1.08 -9.57
N SER A 33 -3.34 -1.74 -9.98
CA SER A 33 -3.50 -3.19 -9.79
C SER A 33 -2.38 -3.99 -10.47
N GLY A 34 -1.98 -3.58 -11.68
CA GLY A 34 -0.84 -4.16 -12.39
C GLY A 34 0.49 -3.99 -11.66
N LEU A 35 0.73 -2.81 -11.07
CA LEU A 35 1.92 -2.54 -10.26
C LEU A 35 1.95 -3.41 -9.00
N TRP A 36 0.82 -3.52 -8.30
CA TRP A 36 0.74 -4.35 -7.12
C TRP A 36 0.95 -5.84 -7.43
N ASN A 37 0.34 -6.37 -8.49
CA ASN A 37 0.60 -7.75 -8.92
C ASN A 37 2.08 -7.99 -9.23
N THR A 38 2.75 -6.99 -9.83
CA THR A 38 4.18 -7.06 -10.12
C THR A 38 5.02 -7.02 -8.85
N ALA A 39 4.69 -6.13 -7.90
CA ALA A 39 5.34 -6.05 -6.59
C ALA A 39 5.20 -7.36 -5.79
N MET A 40 4.05 -8.02 -5.90
CA MET A 40 3.82 -9.33 -5.27
C MET A 40 4.58 -10.47 -5.95
N ALA A 41 4.63 -10.48 -7.28
CA ALA A 41 5.31 -11.52 -8.04
C ALA A 41 6.85 -11.40 -7.96
N HIS A 42 7.35 -10.16 -7.89
CA HIS A 42 8.77 -9.83 -7.96
C HIS A 42 9.16 -8.79 -6.89
N PRO A 43 8.99 -9.10 -5.59
CA PRO A 43 9.21 -8.14 -4.50
C PRO A 43 10.68 -7.73 -4.33
N ASN A 44 11.61 -8.47 -4.94
CA ASN A 44 13.05 -8.20 -4.87
C ASN A 44 13.61 -7.62 -6.20
N ASP A 45 12.75 -7.28 -7.16
CA ASP A 45 13.17 -6.65 -8.42
C ASP A 45 13.43 -5.15 -8.21
N HIS A 46 14.63 -4.72 -8.59
CA HIS A 46 15.10 -3.34 -8.44
C HIS A 46 14.52 -2.39 -9.50
N GLU A 47 13.99 -2.88 -10.65
CA GLU A 47 13.62 -2.01 -11.77
C GLU A 47 12.66 -0.89 -11.37
N PHE A 48 11.59 -1.20 -10.65
CA PHE A 48 10.61 -0.19 -10.22
C PHE A 48 11.14 0.72 -9.11
N ILE A 49 12.00 0.17 -8.24
CA ILE A 49 12.64 0.91 -7.17
C ILE A 49 13.58 1.97 -7.73
N GLU A 50 14.40 1.61 -8.72
CA GLU A 50 15.29 2.54 -9.42
C GLU A 50 14.55 3.62 -10.22
N LEU A 51 13.34 3.33 -10.67
CA LEU A 51 12.55 4.23 -11.50
C LEU A 51 11.62 5.15 -10.69
N GLY A 52 11.61 5.03 -9.35
CA GLY A 52 10.91 5.95 -8.46
C GLY A 52 9.47 5.54 -8.12
N ILE A 53 9.23 4.24 -7.94
CA ILE A 53 7.92 3.74 -7.51
C ILE A 53 7.51 4.32 -6.15
N PHE A 54 8.43 4.54 -5.21
CA PHE A 54 8.09 5.05 -3.88
C PHE A 54 7.60 6.50 -3.94
N GLU A 55 8.25 7.35 -4.71
CA GLU A 55 7.84 8.73 -4.95
C GLU A 55 6.45 8.77 -5.62
N CYS A 56 6.22 7.86 -6.57
CA CYS A 56 4.91 7.69 -7.21
C CYS A 56 3.83 7.32 -6.17
N MET A 57 4.11 6.33 -5.30
CA MET A 57 3.16 5.89 -4.28
C MET A 57 2.90 6.98 -3.22
N VAL A 58 3.93 7.72 -2.79
CA VAL A 58 3.79 8.86 -1.88
C VAL A 58 2.89 9.93 -2.49
N ALA A 59 3.07 10.25 -3.77
CA ALA A 59 2.23 11.22 -4.46
C ALA A 59 0.77 10.74 -4.60
N LEU A 60 0.55 9.45 -4.88
CA LEU A 60 -0.79 8.84 -4.92
C LEU A 60 -1.47 8.83 -3.55
N ILE A 61 -0.73 8.53 -2.47
CA ILE A 61 -1.21 8.63 -1.09
C ILE A 61 -1.63 10.08 -0.80
N GLY A 62 -0.78 11.06 -1.11
CA GLY A 62 -1.09 12.48 -0.93
C GLY A 62 -2.28 12.95 -1.77
N LYS A 63 -2.51 12.37 -2.95
CA LYS A 63 -3.73 12.60 -3.74
C LYS A 63 -4.95 12.02 -3.04
N GLY A 64 -4.87 10.76 -2.62
CA GLY A 64 -5.93 10.09 -1.90
C GLY A 64 -6.36 10.86 -0.65
N VAL A 65 -5.41 11.26 0.18
CA VAL A 65 -5.65 12.08 1.39
C VAL A 65 -6.46 13.35 1.10
N ARG A 66 -6.25 13.99 -0.06
CA ARG A 66 -6.99 15.19 -0.49
C ARG A 66 -8.32 14.87 -1.17
N ASN A 67 -8.47 13.69 -1.76
CA ASN A 67 -9.67 13.24 -2.45
C ASN A 67 -10.04 11.82 -2.02
N ARG A 68 -10.96 11.68 -1.07
CA ARG A 68 -11.34 10.38 -0.51
C ARG A 68 -11.89 9.36 -1.51
N ARG A 69 -12.42 9.79 -2.66
CA ARG A 69 -12.86 8.86 -3.71
C ARG A 69 -11.70 8.07 -4.32
N TRP A 70 -10.48 8.60 -4.24
CA TRP A 70 -9.27 7.93 -4.71
C TRP A 70 -8.77 6.86 -3.74
N LEU A 71 -9.07 7.02 -2.46
CA LEU A 71 -8.59 6.13 -1.41
C LEU A 71 -9.31 4.79 -1.39
N SER A 72 -10.60 4.77 -1.73
CA SER A 72 -11.46 3.57 -1.73
C SER A 72 -11.07 2.45 -2.71
N HIS A 73 -9.86 2.50 -3.28
CA HIS A 73 -9.32 1.50 -4.21
C HIS A 73 -8.03 0.83 -3.68
N ASP A 74 -7.58 1.17 -2.46
CA ASP A 74 -6.70 0.45 -1.50
C ASP A 74 -5.33 -0.10 -1.94
N GLN A 75 -4.99 -0.12 -3.23
CA GLN A 75 -3.85 -0.89 -3.76
C GLN A 75 -2.47 -0.21 -3.59
N ASN A 76 -2.43 1.11 -3.40
CA ASN A 76 -1.18 1.88 -3.35
C ASN A 76 -0.29 1.52 -2.15
N ILE A 77 -0.91 1.20 -1.01
CA ILE A 77 -0.19 0.95 0.26
C ILE A 77 0.42 -0.46 0.26
N TYR A 78 -0.25 -1.42 -0.39
CA TYR A 78 0.27 -2.78 -0.51
C TYR A 78 1.57 -2.84 -1.32
N ILE A 79 1.73 -2.00 -2.34
CA ILE A 79 2.96 -1.92 -3.15
C ILE A 79 4.18 -1.57 -2.28
N ILE A 80 4.05 -0.56 -1.41
CA ILE A 80 5.11 -0.16 -0.48
C ILE A 80 5.46 -1.33 0.45
N GLY A 81 4.44 -1.97 1.03
CA GLY A 81 4.60 -3.12 1.92
C GLY A 81 5.37 -4.27 1.26
N SER A 82 5.02 -4.62 0.01
CA SER A 82 5.63 -5.73 -0.73
C SER A 82 7.14 -5.54 -0.94
N TYR A 83 7.58 -4.36 -1.35
CA TYR A 83 9.00 -4.10 -1.62
C TYR A 83 9.83 -3.93 -0.34
N THR A 84 9.23 -3.41 0.73
CA THR A 84 9.96 -3.12 1.99
C THR A 84 10.04 -4.32 2.94
N MET A 85 9.26 -5.38 2.69
CA MET A 85 9.18 -6.53 3.61
C MET A 85 10.50 -7.29 3.76
N ASN A 86 11.25 -7.48 2.66
CA ASN A 86 12.36 -8.45 2.62
C ASN A 86 13.74 -7.86 2.30
N MET A 87 13.82 -6.58 1.90
CA MET A 87 15.05 -5.96 1.42
C MET A 87 15.31 -4.64 2.19
N GLU A 88 16.37 -4.62 3.01
CA GLU A 88 16.77 -3.44 3.80
C GLU A 88 17.07 -2.23 2.90
N GLU A 89 17.76 -2.43 1.77
CA GLU A 89 18.03 -1.35 0.79
C GLU A 89 16.73 -0.71 0.27
N PHE A 90 15.68 -1.51 0.06
CA PHE A 90 14.40 -1.00 -0.42
C PHE A 90 13.67 -0.23 0.67
N ALA A 91 13.78 -0.67 1.92
CA ALA A 91 13.28 0.08 3.07
C ALA A 91 13.97 1.44 3.20
N GLU A 92 15.30 1.50 3.06
CA GLU A 92 16.05 2.77 3.10
C GLU A 92 15.62 3.73 1.98
N ARG A 93 15.47 3.21 0.76
CA ARG A 93 14.96 4.01 -0.36
C ARG A 93 13.53 4.51 -0.12
N ALA A 94 12.65 3.68 0.44
CA ALA A 94 11.31 4.08 0.81
C ALA A 94 11.32 5.23 1.84
N VAL A 95 12.17 5.12 2.88
CA VAL A 95 12.35 6.20 3.87
C VAL A 95 12.81 7.50 3.19
N ASN A 96 13.82 7.42 2.33
CA ASN A 96 14.35 8.59 1.61
C ASN A 96 13.32 9.23 0.67
N ALA A 97 12.41 8.43 0.11
CA ALA A 97 11.31 8.92 -0.74
C ALA A 97 10.16 9.57 0.05
N GLY A 98 10.22 9.60 1.40
CA GLY A 98 9.19 10.23 2.23
C GLY A 98 7.98 9.34 2.52
N VAL A 99 8.15 8.01 2.48
CA VAL A 99 7.08 7.05 2.73
C VAL A 99 6.52 7.16 4.17
N ILE A 100 7.36 7.37 5.18
CA ILE A 100 6.89 7.38 6.59
C ILE A 100 5.85 8.50 6.83
N PRO A 101 6.11 9.78 6.53
CA PRO A 101 5.09 10.82 6.67
C PRO A 101 3.80 10.52 5.90
N ALA A 102 3.92 9.95 4.69
CA ALA A 102 2.76 9.60 3.88
C ALA A 102 1.89 8.52 4.57
N LEU A 103 2.50 7.46 5.10
CA LEU A 103 1.79 6.40 5.83
C LEU A 103 1.18 6.90 7.15
N VAL A 104 1.86 7.83 7.85
CA VAL A 104 1.34 8.45 9.07
C VAL A 104 0.07 9.27 8.78
N GLU A 105 0.02 10.00 7.67
CA GLU A 105 -1.19 10.73 7.26
C GLU A 105 -2.38 9.79 7.03
N LEU A 106 -2.13 8.58 6.53
CA LEU A 106 -3.17 7.56 6.38
C LEU A 106 -3.65 7.05 7.73
N LEU A 107 -2.70 6.81 8.64
CA LEU A 107 -2.96 6.25 9.95
C LEU A 107 -3.81 7.19 10.82
N ARG A 108 -3.68 8.52 10.67
CA ARG A 108 -4.47 9.55 11.38
C ARG A 108 -5.98 9.56 11.07
N GLY A 109 -6.52 8.54 10.40
CA GLY A 109 -7.97 8.33 10.28
C GLY A 109 -8.62 9.11 9.15
N ARG A 110 -7.84 9.46 8.11
CA ARG A 110 -8.42 9.94 6.86
C ARG A 110 -8.96 8.81 5.98
N LEU A 111 -8.71 7.55 6.38
CA LEU A 111 -8.97 6.31 5.64
C LEU A 111 -9.88 5.33 6.40
N THR A 112 -10.30 4.25 5.72
CA THR A 112 -10.95 3.07 6.31
C THR A 112 -10.00 2.29 7.22
N TRP A 113 -10.57 1.42 8.06
CA TRP A 113 -9.82 0.54 8.95
C TRP A 113 -8.86 -0.42 8.20
N VAL A 114 -9.25 -0.88 7.01
CA VAL A 114 -8.42 -1.76 6.18
C VAL A 114 -7.12 -1.03 5.81
N GLU A 115 -7.24 0.18 5.27
CA GLU A 115 -6.08 0.95 4.83
C GLU A 115 -5.18 1.38 6.00
N GLN A 116 -5.76 1.71 7.16
CA GLN A 116 -4.99 1.98 8.38
C GLN A 116 -4.14 0.76 8.79
N ARG A 117 -4.70 -0.45 8.74
CA ARG A 117 -3.94 -1.68 9.04
C ARG A 117 -2.80 -1.92 8.06
N VAL A 118 -3.03 -1.69 6.78
CA VAL A 118 -1.99 -1.85 5.75
C VAL A 118 -0.89 -0.82 5.95
N ALA A 119 -1.23 0.42 6.31
CA ALA A 119 -0.24 1.45 6.65
C ALA A 119 0.60 1.05 7.87
N VAL A 120 -0.03 0.54 8.94
CA VAL A 120 0.69 0.01 10.11
C VAL A 120 1.61 -1.15 9.73
N ARG A 121 1.16 -2.09 8.88
CA ARG A 121 1.99 -3.21 8.42
C ARG A 121 3.22 -2.72 7.65
N ALA A 122 3.05 -1.78 6.73
CA ALA A 122 4.17 -1.19 5.98
C ALA A 122 5.15 -0.44 6.90
N LEU A 123 4.64 0.33 7.87
CA LEU A 123 5.47 0.96 8.91
C LEU A 123 6.23 -0.10 9.75
N GLY A 124 5.59 -1.23 10.03
CA GLY A 124 6.21 -2.38 10.68
C GLY A 124 7.38 -2.95 9.88
N HIS A 125 7.21 -3.15 8.56
CA HIS A 125 8.30 -3.61 7.69
C HIS A 125 9.49 -2.63 7.72
N LEU A 126 9.23 -1.32 7.66
CA LEU A 126 10.27 -0.29 7.79
C LEU A 126 10.91 -0.28 9.19
N ALA A 127 10.18 -0.63 10.25
CA ALA A 127 10.72 -0.70 11.60
C ALA A 127 11.57 -1.95 11.87
N THR A 128 11.50 -2.98 11.01
CA THR A 128 12.24 -4.24 11.19
C THR A 128 13.75 -4.07 11.07
N TYR A 129 14.22 -3.11 10.25
CA TYR A 129 15.65 -2.93 9.99
C TYR A 129 16.28 -1.89 10.92
N ALA A 130 17.51 -2.15 11.33
CA ALA A 130 18.25 -1.25 12.20
C ALA A 130 18.53 0.11 11.54
N SER A 131 18.72 0.14 10.21
CA SER A 131 18.98 1.37 9.48
C SER A 131 17.76 2.30 9.35
N THR A 132 16.56 1.73 9.29
CA THR A 132 15.31 2.49 9.10
C THR A 132 14.49 2.65 10.37
N PHE A 133 14.70 1.83 11.40
CA PHE A 133 14.00 1.94 12.69
C PHE A 133 14.07 3.35 13.31
N PRO A 134 15.24 4.04 13.37
CA PRO A 134 15.31 5.38 13.94
C PRO A 134 14.40 6.39 13.23
N ALA A 135 14.26 6.27 11.90
CA ALA A 135 13.36 7.12 11.14
C ALA A 135 11.90 6.88 11.53
N VAL A 136 11.47 5.62 11.66
CA VAL A 136 10.12 5.28 12.13
C VAL A 136 9.91 5.74 13.57
N ALA A 137 10.85 5.46 14.47
CA ALA A 137 10.76 5.80 15.90
C ALA A 137 10.73 7.30 16.16
N SER A 138 11.27 8.13 15.25
CA SER A 138 11.21 9.59 15.35
C SER A 138 9.77 10.14 15.24
N HIS A 139 8.85 9.36 14.68
CA HIS A 139 7.42 9.68 14.61
C HIS A 139 6.68 9.08 15.82
N GLY A 140 6.75 9.76 16.96
CA GLY A 140 6.23 9.25 18.24
C GLY A 140 4.74 8.87 18.25
N GLU A 141 3.94 9.46 17.37
CA GLU A 141 2.50 9.16 17.26
C GLU A 141 2.18 7.79 16.64
N ILE A 142 3.12 7.15 15.94
CA ILE A 142 2.90 5.86 15.27
C ILE A 142 2.47 4.80 16.29
N LEU A 143 3.13 4.77 17.46
CA LEU A 143 2.83 3.80 18.50
C LEU A 143 1.41 4.01 19.07
N GLU A 144 1.08 5.26 19.40
CA GLU A 144 -0.23 5.60 19.96
C GLU A 144 -1.36 5.27 18.98
N LEU A 145 -1.24 5.69 17.72
CA LEU A 145 -2.23 5.40 16.69
C LEU A 145 -2.37 3.90 16.41
N SER A 146 -1.26 3.16 16.43
CA SER A 146 -1.29 1.70 16.25
C SER A 146 -1.99 1.00 17.42
N MET A 147 -1.76 1.46 18.66
CA MET A 147 -2.47 0.95 19.84
C MET A 147 -3.96 1.26 19.80
N GLN A 148 -4.34 2.47 19.38
CA GLN A 148 -5.75 2.85 19.20
C GLN A 148 -6.43 1.98 18.14
N LEU A 149 -5.76 1.73 17.01
CA LEU A 149 -6.28 0.85 15.95
C LEU A 149 -6.46 -0.59 16.44
N ALA A 150 -5.49 -1.12 17.19
CA ALA A 150 -5.54 -2.47 17.74
C ALA A 150 -6.67 -2.63 18.77
N THR A 151 -6.82 -1.66 19.68
CA THR A 151 -7.84 -1.71 20.74
C THR A 151 -9.27 -1.54 20.22
N SER A 152 -9.46 -0.75 19.16
CA SER A 152 -10.76 -0.57 18.49
C SER A 152 -11.10 -1.67 17.48
N SER A 153 -10.14 -2.54 17.14
CA SER A 153 -10.27 -3.51 16.03
C SER A 153 -11.48 -4.43 16.16
N LEU A 154 -11.75 -4.98 17.35
CA LEU A 154 -12.86 -5.91 17.56
C LEU A 154 -14.22 -5.22 17.37
N GLU A 155 -14.36 -4.02 17.91
CA GLU A 155 -15.57 -3.21 17.76
C GLU A 155 -15.79 -2.85 16.29
N ILE A 156 -14.76 -2.39 15.59
CA ILE A 156 -14.83 -2.03 14.17
C ILE A 156 -15.22 -3.25 13.35
N VAL A 157 -14.54 -4.40 13.54
CA VAL A 157 -14.83 -5.62 12.79
C VAL A 157 -16.26 -6.10 13.05
N TYR A 158 -16.69 -6.06 14.31
CA TYR A 158 -18.04 -6.46 14.66
C TYR A 158 -19.09 -5.56 14.01
N THR A 159 -18.94 -4.24 14.18
CA THR A 159 -19.94 -3.25 13.76
C THR A 159 -19.98 -3.04 12.24
N HIS A 160 -18.84 -3.08 11.56
CA HIS A 160 -18.79 -2.79 10.13
C HIS A 160 -18.99 -4.04 9.28
N PHE A 161 -18.61 -5.21 9.79
CA PHE A 161 -18.53 -6.43 8.97
C PHE A 161 -19.34 -7.60 9.54
N TYR A 162 -19.32 -7.84 10.85
CA TYR A 162 -19.93 -9.04 11.41
C TYR A 162 -21.43 -8.90 11.68
N GLN A 163 -21.89 -7.76 12.20
CA GLN A 163 -23.28 -7.57 12.67
C GLN A 163 -24.31 -7.52 11.53
N TYR A 164 -23.87 -7.19 10.31
CA TYR A 164 -24.71 -7.10 9.12
C TYR A 164 -24.53 -8.35 8.25
N ALA A 165 -25.32 -9.39 8.52
CA ALA A 165 -25.20 -10.70 7.86
C ALA A 165 -25.35 -10.65 6.33
N ASP A 166 -26.12 -9.70 5.82
CA ASP A 166 -26.31 -9.39 4.40
C ASP A 166 -25.06 -8.78 3.74
N ARG A 167 -24.27 -8.01 4.50
CA ARG A 167 -23.02 -7.39 4.04
C ARG A 167 -21.79 -8.29 4.25
N ARG A 168 -21.90 -9.29 5.11
CA ARG A 168 -20.82 -10.22 5.44
C ARG A 168 -20.26 -10.93 4.20
N LEU A 169 -21.12 -11.40 3.31
CA LEU A 169 -20.67 -12.09 2.08
C LEU A 169 -19.91 -11.14 1.16
N SER A 170 -20.43 -9.93 0.91
CA SER A 170 -19.72 -8.92 0.11
C SER A 170 -18.40 -8.57 0.75
N TYR A 171 -18.36 -8.30 2.05
CA TYR A 171 -17.12 -7.99 2.75
C TYR A 171 -16.08 -9.11 2.66
N HIS A 172 -16.48 -10.37 2.86
CA HIS A 172 -15.56 -11.50 2.67
C HIS A 172 -15.12 -11.63 1.22
N CYS A 173 -16.02 -11.44 0.26
CA CYS A 173 -15.66 -11.41 -1.15
C CYS A 173 -14.68 -10.27 -1.42
N ASP A 174 -14.91 -9.05 -0.95
CA ASP A 174 -14.03 -7.89 -1.18
C ASP A 174 -12.66 -8.12 -0.52
N LEU A 175 -12.63 -8.64 0.71
CA LEU A 175 -11.40 -9.07 1.40
C LEU A 175 -10.64 -10.16 0.62
N LEU A 176 -11.36 -11.03 -0.07
CA LEU A 176 -10.85 -12.17 -0.86
C LEU A 176 -10.77 -11.89 -2.37
N THR A 177 -11.08 -10.70 -2.87
CA THR A 177 -11.12 -10.42 -4.33
C THR A 177 -10.51 -9.08 -4.69
N HIS A 178 -10.22 -8.23 -3.70
CA HIS A 178 -9.26 -7.14 -3.84
C HIS A 178 -7.82 -7.65 -3.76
N GLY A 179 -7.57 -8.86 -4.26
CA GLY A 179 -6.56 -9.09 -5.28
C GLY A 179 -7.05 -10.00 -6.38
N MET A 180 -6.63 -9.72 -7.61
CA MET A 180 -6.88 -10.61 -8.75
C MET A 180 -6.06 -11.90 -8.60
N GLY A 181 -6.47 -12.76 -7.68
CA GLY A 181 -5.76 -13.98 -7.30
C GLY A 181 -6.63 -15.19 -7.06
N GLY A 182 -7.93 -15.16 -7.37
CA GLY A 182 -8.80 -16.32 -7.19
C GLY A 182 -8.87 -16.85 -5.75
N ILE A 183 -9.74 -17.83 -5.53
CA ILE A 183 -10.14 -18.28 -4.18
C ILE A 183 -8.96 -18.85 -3.36
N GLU A 184 -7.97 -19.48 -4.01
CA GLU A 184 -6.83 -20.14 -3.33
C GLU A 184 -5.74 -19.19 -2.83
N MET A 185 -5.46 -18.09 -3.54
CA MET A 185 -4.47 -17.10 -3.09
C MET A 185 -5.05 -16.25 -1.95
N GLU A 186 -6.36 -16.04 -2.01
CA GLU A 186 -7.11 -15.18 -1.12
C GLU A 186 -7.41 -15.89 0.21
N SER A 187 -7.59 -17.21 0.19
CA SER A 187 -7.62 -18.04 1.41
C SER A 187 -6.29 -18.03 2.18
N ARG A 188 -5.14 -17.97 1.50
CA ARG A 188 -3.81 -17.87 2.15
C ARG A 188 -3.57 -16.52 2.82
N LYS A 189 -4.07 -15.42 2.23
CA LYS A 189 -3.93 -14.06 2.79
C LYS A 189 -4.78 -13.84 4.04
N ALA A 190 -5.87 -14.59 4.21
CA ALA A 190 -6.73 -14.49 5.39
C ALA A 190 -6.14 -15.19 6.63
N GLU A 191 -5.14 -16.04 6.45
CA GLU A 191 -4.45 -16.79 7.51
C GLU A 191 -3.15 -16.10 8.00
N GLU A 192 -2.71 -15.02 7.35
CA GLU A 192 -1.54 -14.18 7.72
C GLU A 192 -1.94 -12.82 8.32
#